data_AF-A0A645FLK6-F1
#
_entry.id   AF-A0A645FLK6-F1
#
_cell.length_a   1.000
_cell.length_b   1.000
_cell.length_c   1.000
_cell.angle_alpha   90.00
_cell.angle_beta   90.00
_cell.angle_gamma   90.00
#
_symmetry.space_group_name_H-M   'P 1'
#
loop_
_entity.id
_entity.type
_entity.pdbx_description
1 polymer ?
#
loop_
_entity_poly.entity_id
_entity_poly.type
_entity_poly.pdbx_seq_one_letter_code
_entity_poly.pdbx_strand_id
1 'polypeptide(L)'
;MGIILGGLITVVATAPLSSMALTSIIGLTGLPMAIGALSVFGSSFMNYVFFSKMKFGSKKDTISVAIEPLTQSDIISANPIPVYVTNFIGGAMSGIIVSLMRLVNNTPGTATPIAGLAIMFAYNPAGKVAIAALGCMAVSILAGFIGYAIFKNYKIVTADQIRGNAPINDDDDESNIV
;
A
#
# COMPACT_ATOMS: atom_id res chain seq x y z
N MET A 1 -17.26 5.17 5.25
CA MET A 1 -16.08 4.95 6.11
C MET A 1 -15.05 4.01 5.47
N GLY A 2 -15.45 2.86 4.89
CA GLY A 2 -14.54 1.89 4.25
C GLY A 2 -13.59 2.47 3.19
N ILE A 3 -14.10 3.27 2.25
CA ILE A 3 -13.29 3.93 1.20
C ILE A 3 -12.20 4.82 1.81
N ILE A 4 -12.61 5.79 2.63
CA ILE A 4 -11.70 6.80 3.20
C ILE A 4 -10.66 6.11 4.08
N LEU A 5 -11.10 5.23 4.98
CA LEU A 5 -10.19 4.60 5.93
C LEU A 5 -9.27 3.59 5.25
N GLY A 6 -9.80 2.76 4.34
CA GLY A 6 -9.01 1.81 3.58
C GLY A 6 -7.96 2.51 2.73
N GLY A 7 -8.34 3.57 2.00
CA GLY A 7 -7.40 4.34 1.19
C GLY A 7 -6.34 5.06 2.05
N LEU A 8 -6.76 5.76 3.09
CA LEU A 8 -5.83 6.53 3.95
C LEU A 8 -4.85 5.64 4.69
N ILE A 9 -5.32 4.56 5.34
CA ILE A 9 -4.44 3.67 6.11
C ILE A 9 -3.45 2.96 5.19
N THR A 10 -3.86 2.56 3.98
CA THR A 10 -2.95 1.96 3.00
C THR A 10 -1.90 2.95 2.48
N VAL A 11 -2.27 4.22 2.28
CA VAL A 11 -1.29 5.28 1.95
C VAL A 11 -0.30 5.47 3.08
N VAL A 12 -0.77 5.60 4.33
CA VAL A 12 0.12 5.74 5.49
C VAL A 12 1.05 4.53 5.62
N ALA A 13 0.52 3.31 5.45
CA ALA A 13 1.32 2.08 5.53
C ALA A 13 2.39 1.96 4.45
N THR A 14 2.22 2.67 3.34
CA THR A 14 3.20 2.70 2.24
C THR A 14 4.14 3.90 2.36
N ALA A 15 3.67 5.03 2.89
CA ALA A 15 4.50 6.17 3.21
C ALA A 15 5.60 5.78 4.23
N PRO A 16 6.66 6.60 4.40
CA PRO A 16 7.65 6.43 5.45
C PRO A 16 7.09 6.74 6.86
N LEU A 17 5.83 6.38 7.10
CA LEU A 17 5.09 6.53 8.33
C LEU A 17 4.71 5.14 8.81
N SER A 18 4.95 4.82 10.07
CA SER A 18 4.51 3.54 10.61
C SER A 18 2.99 3.54 10.78
N SER A 19 2.27 2.81 9.91
CA SER A 19 0.81 2.59 10.06
C SER A 19 0.48 1.85 11.36
N MET A 20 1.36 0.96 11.81
CA MET A 20 1.28 0.29 13.12
C MET A 20 1.32 1.32 14.25
N ALA A 21 2.29 2.24 14.25
CA ALA A 21 2.37 3.27 15.28
C ALA A 21 1.19 4.24 15.20
N LEU A 22 0.77 4.65 13.99
CA LEU A 22 -0.36 5.57 13.84
C LEU A 22 -1.66 4.97 14.38
N THR A 23 -1.96 3.73 13.99
CA THR A 23 -3.21 3.07 14.41
C THR A 23 -3.24 2.76 15.90
N SER A 24 -2.09 2.55 16.54
CA SER A 24 -2.01 2.40 18.00
C SER A 24 -2.21 3.73 18.73
N ILE A 25 -1.59 4.81 18.26
CA ILE A 25 -1.71 6.15 18.88
C ILE A 25 -3.15 6.66 18.85
N ILE A 26 -3.87 6.45 17.73
CA ILE A 26 -5.27 6.89 17.61
C ILE A 26 -6.28 5.89 18.20
N GLY A 27 -5.82 4.78 18.77
CA GLY A 27 -6.68 3.76 19.38
C GLY A 27 -7.62 3.06 18.40
N LEU A 28 -7.20 2.85 17.14
CA LEU A 28 -8.05 2.29 16.10
C LEU A 28 -8.40 0.83 16.42
N THR A 29 -9.68 0.53 16.60
CA THR A 29 -10.19 -0.82 16.94
C THR A 29 -11.48 -1.13 16.17
N GLY A 30 -11.98 -2.36 16.31
CA GLY A 30 -13.22 -2.83 15.69
C GLY A 30 -13.15 -2.91 14.16
N LEU A 31 -14.24 -2.52 13.50
CA LEU A 31 -14.34 -2.49 12.04
C LEU A 31 -13.30 -1.54 11.38
N PRO A 32 -13.07 -0.33 11.89
CA PRO A 32 -12.01 0.54 11.37
C PRO A 32 -10.64 -0.14 11.28
N MET A 33 -10.26 -0.88 12.32
CA MET A 33 -8.97 -1.56 12.36
C MET A 33 -8.92 -2.76 11.42
N ALA A 34 -10.03 -3.50 11.28
CA ALA A 34 -10.13 -4.59 10.31
C ALA A 34 -9.94 -4.09 8.87
N ILE A 35 -10.53 -2.93 8.54
CA ILE A 35 -10.35 -2.27 7.24
C ILE A 35 -8.86 -1.97 7.04
N GLY A 36 -8.20 -1.34 8.02
CA GLY A 36 -6.76 -1.06 7.93
C GLY A 36 -5.92 -2.32 7.73
N ALA A 37 -6.14 -3.36 8.52
CA ALA A 37 -5.37 -4.60 8.45
C ALA A 37 -5.48 -5.30 7.08
N LEU A 38 -6.69 -5.49 6.56
CA LEU A 38 -6.88 -6.21 5.29
C LEU A 38 -6.61 -5.34 4.05
N SER A 39 -6.82 -4.02 4.13
CA SER A 39 -6.41 -3.11 3.05
C SER A 39 -4.90 -3.04 2.91
N VAL A 40 -4.15 -3.06 4.01
CA VAL A 40 -2.67 -3.10 3.99
C VAL A 40 -2.15 -4.48 3.57
N PHE A 41 -2.83 -5.56 3.94
CA PHE A 41 -2.54 -6.89 3.39
C PHE A 41 -2.72 -6.93 1.86
N GLY A 42 -3.84 -6.40 1.35
CA GLY A 42 -4.07 -6.33 -0.09
C GLY A 42 -3.00 -5.50 -0.81
N SER A 43 -2.54 -4.41 -0.19
CA SER A 43 -1.56 -3.51 -0.81
C SER A 43 -0.19 -4.12 -1.02
N SER A 44 0.20 -5.17 -0.30
CA SER A 44 1.42 -5.92 -0.61
C SER A 44 1.43 -6.46 -2.04
N PHE A 45 0.31 -7.02 -2.50
CA PHE A 45 0.18 -7.56 -3.85
C PHE A 45 0.08 -6.43 -4.89
N MET A 46 -0.63 -5.36 -4.55
CA MET A 46 -0.67 -4.14 -5.38
C MET A 46 0.72 -3.57 -5.60
N ASN A 47 1.48 -3.36 -4.52
CA ASN A 47 2.81 -2.78 -4.56
C ASN A 47 3.77 -3.70 -5.31
N TYR A 48 3.69 -5.01 -5.14
CA TYR A 48 4.45 -5.96 -5.95
C TYR A 48 4.21 -5.78 -7.46
N VAL A 49 2.94 -5.78 -7.87
CA VAL A 49 2.56 -5.63 -9.29
C VAL A 49 2.97 -4.26 -9.81
N PHE A 50 2.64 -3.20 -9.08
CA PHE A 50 2.91 -1.83 -9.48
C PHE A 50 4.41 -1.55 -9.59
N PHE A 51 5.21 -1.92 -8.59
CA PHE A 51 6.65 -1.73 -8.62
C PHE A 51 7.34 -2.56 -9.70
N SER A 52 6.87 -3.79 -9.93
CA SER A 52 7.38 -4.62 -11.01
C SER A 52 7.11 -4.01 -12.40
N LYS A 53 5.93 -3.40 -12.58
CA LYS A 53 5.54 -2.80 -13.87
C LYS A 53 6.16 -1.43 -14.12
N MET A 54 6.23 -0.59 -13.09
CA MET A 54 6.86 0.74 -13.15
C MET A 54 8.39 0.65 -13.19
N LYS A 55 8.99 -0.49 -12.79
CA LYS A 55 10.44 -0.68 -12.73
C LYS A 55 11.15 0.35 -11.85
N PHE A 56 10.59 0.65 -10.68
CA PHE A 56 11.20 1.59 -9.74
C PHE A 56 12.58 1.14 -9.24
N GLY A 57 12.87 -0.16 -9.24
CA GLY A 57 14.15 -0.70 -8.81
C GLY A 57 14.33 -2.15 -9.24
N SER A 58 15.21 -2.87 -8.55
CA SER A 58 15.48 -4.26 -8.83
C SER A 58 14.33 -5.18 -8.39
N LYS A 59 14.39 -6.45 -8.79
CA LYS A 59 13.46 -7.48 -8.32
C LYS A 59 13.50 -7.64 -6.79
N LYS A 60 14.67 -7.42 -6.18
CA LYS A 60 14.84 -7.50 -4.72
C LYS A 60 14.09 -6.37 -4.03
N ASP A 61 14.21 -5.15 -4.53
CA ASP A 61 13.50 -3.98 -3.99
C ASP A 61 11.98 -4.16 -4.13
N THR A 62 11.53 -4.69 -5.27
CA THR A 62 10.11 -5.00 -5.53
C THR A 62 9.53 -6.05 -4.56
N ILE A 63 10.31 -7.07 -4.20
CA ILE A 63 9.88 -8.06 -3.20
C ILE A 63 9.92 -7.44 -1.81
N SER A 64 10.93 -6.63 -1.51
CA SER A 64 11.10 -5.96 -0.22
C SER A 64 9.89 -5.06 0.09
N VAL A 65 9.48 -4.21 -0.85
CA VAL A 65 8.31 -3.33 -0.68
C VAL A 65 7.00 -4.11 -0.54
N ALA A 66 6.89 -5.28 -1.17
CA ALA A 66 5.71 -6.13 -1.08
C ALA A 66 5.59 -6.76 0.31
N ILE A 67 6.70 -7.16 0.92
CA ILE A 67 6.72 -7.72 2.27
C ILE A 67 6.49 -6.62 3.31
N GLU A 68 7.24 -5.53 3.20
CA GLU A 68 7.21 -4.42 4.15
C GLU A 68 7.55 -3.13 3.38
N PRO A 69 6.56 -2.27 3.08
CA PRO A 69 6.76 -1.09 2.26
C PRO A 69 7.84 -0.14 2.80
N LEU A 70 7.94 -0.03 4.13
CA LEU A 70 8.90 0.86 4.80
C LEU A 70 10.37 0.52 4.47
N THR A 71 10.65 -0.71 4.03
CA THR A 71 12.00 -1.15 3.65
C THR A 71 12.56 -0.43 2.43
N GLN A 72 11.70 0.14 1.58
CA GLN A 72 12.07 0.89 0.37
C GLN A 72 11.48 2.30 0.42
N SER A 73 11.51 2.91 1.61
CA SER A 73 10.99 4.26 1.85
C SER A 73 11.72 5.35 1.04
N ASP A 74 12.97 5.12 0.67
CA ASP A 74 13.75 5.94 -0.26
C ASP A 74 13.06 6.04 -1.63
N ILE A 75 12.73 4.89 -2.22
CA ILE A 75 12.06 4.80 -3.53
C ILE A 75 10.64 5.37 -3.48
N ILE A 76 9.90 5.05 -2.42
CA ILE A 76 8.51 5.51 -2.25
C ILE A 76 8.46 7.02 -2.10
N SER A 77 9.34 7.60 -1.28
CA SER A 77 9.37 9.04 -1.01
C SER A 77 9.82 9.84 -2.23
N ALA A 78 10.62 9.24 -3.11
CA ALA A 78 11.01 9.85 -4.39
C ALA A 78 9.88 9.80 -5.44
N ASN A 79 8.86 8.94 -5.26
CA ASN A 79 7.75 8.76 -6.20
C ASN A 79 6.37 8.83 -5.49
N PRO A 80 6.07 9.90 -4.74
CA PRO A 80 4.92 9.91 -3.83
C PRO A 80 3.58 9.88 -4.56
N ILE A 81 3.44 10.63 -5.65
CA ILE A 81 2.19 10.71 -6.43
C ILE A 81 1.78 9.34 -7.00
N PRO A 82 2.60 8.66 -7.82
CA PRO A 82 2.20 7.38 -8.39
C PRO A 82 1.96 6.31 -7.32
N VAL A 83 2.78 6.29 -6.26
CA VAL A 83 2.66 5.28 -5.20
C VAL A 83 1.43 5.52 -4.34
N TYR A 84 1.22 6.75 -3.83
CA TYR A 84 0.12 7.04 -2.90
C TYR A 84 -1.25 6.99 -3.58
N VAL A 85 -1.37 7.48 -4.82
CA VAL A 85 -2.66 7.42 -5.54
C VAL A 85 -3.04 5.98 -5.82
N THR A 86 -2.10 5.16 -6.29
CA THR A 86 -2.35 3.73 -6.52
C THR A 86 -2.74 3.03 -5.21
N ASN A 87 -2.01 3.30 -4.13
CA ASN A 87 -2.28 2.74 -2.82
C ASN A 87 -3.64 3.14 -2.25
N PHE A 88 -4.04 4.39 -2.44
CA PHE A 88 -5.36 4.85 -2.06
C PHE A 88 -6.46 4.09 -2.80
N ILE A 89 -6.33 3.90 -4.11
CA ILE A 89 -7.33 3.20 -4.94
C ILE A 89 -7.49 1.75 -4.48
N GLY A 90 -6.39 1.01 -4.33
CA GLY A 90 -6.43 -0.38 -3.85
C GLY A 90 -6.96 -0.51 -2.42
N GLY A 91 -6.46 0.35 -1.52
CA GLY A 91 -6.92 0.40 -0.14
C GLY A 91 -8.39 0.73 0.00
N ALA A 92 -8.91 1.66 -0.81
CA ALA A 92 -10.32 2.03 -0.85
C ALA A 92 -11.22 0.87 -1.31
N MET A 93 -10.82 0.16 -2.36
CA MET A 93 -11.55 -1.02 -2.84
C MET A 93 -11.56 -2.14 -1.80
N SER A 94 -10.41 -2.44 -1.19
CA SER A 94 -10.30 -3.39 -0.09
C SER A 94 -11.19 -2.98 1.10
N GLY A 95 -11.20 -1.69 1.44
CA GLY A 95 -12.00 -1.17 2.55
C GLY A 95 -13.51 -1.32 2.35
N ILE A 96 -13.99 -1.31 1.11
CA ILE A 96 -15.39 -1.65 0.80
C ILE A 96 -15.69 -3.11 1.15
N ILE A 97 -14.85 -4.05 0.71
CA ILE A 97 -15.03 -5.49 0.94
C ILE A 97 -15.11 -5.78 2.44
N VAL A 98 -14.14 -5.30 3.20
CA VAL A 98 -14.07 -5.53 4.65
C VAL A 98 -15.26 -4.89 5.37
N SER A 99 -15.66 -3.69 4.95
CA SER A 99 -16.83 -3.00 5.49
C SER A 99 -18.15 -3.74 5.23
N LEU A 100 -18.30 -4.38 4.07
CA LEU A 100 -19.49 -5.16 3.73
C LEU A 100 -19.55 -6.48 4.51
N MET A 101 -18.40 -7.10 4.74
CA MET A 101 -18.30 -8.36 5.51
C MET A 101 -18.35 -8.17 7.02
N ARG A 102 -18.29 -6.91 7.49
CA ARG A 102 -18.36 -6.48 8.90
C ARG A 102 -17.36 -7.22 9.80
N LEU A 103 -16.13 -7.35 9.30
CA LEU A 103 -15.05 -7.94 10.07
C LEU A 103 -14.58 -6.97 11.16
N VAL A 104 -14.00 -7.51 12.23
CA VAL A 104 -13.54 -6.72 13.38
C VAL A 104 -12.12 -7.07 13.77
N ASN A 105 -11.38 -6.09 14.28
CA ASN A 105 -10.06 -6.29 14.84
C ASN A 105 -9.90 -5.39 16.07
N ASN A 106 -9.79 -5.97 17.25
CA ASN A 106 -9.70 -5.21 18.49
C ASN A 106 -8.27 -5.03 18.99
N THR A 107 -7.26 -5.44 18.21
CA THR A 107 -5.86 -5.18 18.50
C THR A 107 -5.38 -3.97 17.68
N PRO A 108 -5.28 -2.79 18.30
CA PRO A 108 -4.74 -1.62 17.61
C PRO A 108 -3.27 -1.86 17.23
N GLY A 109 -2.78 -1.16 16.20
CA GLY A 109 -1.38 -1.31 15.74
C GLY A 109 -1.13 -2.48 14.78
N THR A 110 -2.13 -3.26 14.43
CA THR A 110 -1.99 -4.41 13.52
C THR A 110 -2.23 -4.06 12.03
N ALA A 111 -2.05 -2.80 11.61
CA ALA A 111 -2.23 -2.35 10.23
C ALA A 111 -0.96 -2.61 9.38
N THR A 112 -0.62 -3.88 9.20
CA THR A 112 0.59 -4.38 8.52
C THR A 112 0.21 -5.61 7.69
N PRO A 113 0.93 -5.92 6.59
CA PRO A 113 0.51 -7.00 5.71
C PRO A 113 0.40 -8.37 6.37
N ILE A 114 1.44 -8.80 7.08
CA ILE A 114 1.53 -10.17 7.63
C ILE A 114 0.77 -10.25 8.95
N ALA A 115 1.11 -9.37 9.90
CA ALA A 115 0.51 -9.39 11.23
C ALA A 115 -0.97 -8.98 11.19
N GLY A 116 -1.33 -8.04 10.31
CA GLY A 116 -2.71 -7.63 10.13
C GLY A 116 -3.60 -8.76 9.67
N LEU A 117 -3.18 -9.54 8.66
CA LEU A 117 -3.92 -10.73 8.25
C LEU A 117 -4.04 -11.75 9.38
N ALA A 118 -2.94 -12.05 10.08
CA ALA A 118 -2.93 -13.08 11.14
C ALA A 118 -3.92 -12.76 12.27
N ILE A 119 -3.93 -11.51 12.74
CA ILE A 119 -4.81 -11.06 13.84
C ILE A 119 -6.29 -11.13 13.44
N MET A 120 -6.63 -11.00 12.16
CA MET A 120 -8.02 -11.12 11.70
C MET A 120 -8.62 -12.48 12.03
N PHE A 121 -7.82 -13.56 11.98
CA PHE A 121 -8.27 -14.91 12.33
C PHE A 121 -8.54 -15.10 13.82
N ALA A 122 -7.96 -14.25 14.69
CA ALA A 122 -8.23 -14.30 16.13
C ALA A 122 -9.63 -13.77 16.48
N TYR A 123 -10.16 -12.81 15.70
CA TYR A 123 -11.41 -12.11 16.01
C TYR A 123 -12.58 -12.46 15.09
N ASN A 124 -12.36 -13.21 14.01
CA ASN A 124 -13.39 -13.50 13.01
C ASN A 124 -13.37 -14.97 12.56
N PRO A 125 -14.50 -15.52 12.08
CA PRO A 125 -14.53 -16.84 11.50
C PRO A 125 -13.54 -16.98 10.33
N ALA A 126 -12.70 -18.02 10.35
CA ALA A 126 -11.61 -18.20 9.38
C ALA A 126 -12.07 -18.14 7.91
N GLY A 127 -13.23 -18.73 7.60
CA GLY A 127 -13.79 -18.68 6.24
C GLY A 127 -14.10 -17.25 5.77
N LYS A 128 -14.62 -16.38 6.65
CA LYS A 128 -14.89 -14.98 6.30
C LYS A 128 -13.59 -14.20 6.09
N VAL A 129 -12.58 -14.43 6.93
CA VAL A 129 -11.27 -13.78 6.78
C VAL A 129 -10.61 -14.19 5.47
N ALA A 130 -10.61 -15.49 5.14
CA ALA A 130 -10.04 -15.98 3.90
C ALA A 130 -10.70 -15.38 2.66
N ILE A 131 -12.04 -15.35 2.61
CA ILE A 131 -12.78 -14.75 1.50
C ILE A 131 -12.49 -13.25 1.39
N ALA A 132 -12.46 -12.52 2.50
CA ALA A 132 -12.14 -11.10 2.51
C ALA A 132 -10.71 -10.85 2.03
N ALA A 133 -9.74 -11.63 2.52
CA ALA A 133 -8.34 -11.52 2.15
C ALA A 133 -8.12 -11.79 0.65
N LEU A 134 -8.75 -12.84 0.11
CA LEU A 134 -8.72 -13.12 -1.33
C LEU A 134 -9.38 -12.01 -2.16
N GLY A 135 -10.50 -11.46 -1.69
CA GLY A 135 -11.15 -10.31 -2.31
C GLY A 135 -10.25 -9.07 -2.33
N CYS A 136 -9.67 -8.72 -1.18
CA CYS A 136 -8.72 -7.62 -1.02
C CYS A 136 -7.50 -7.80 -1.92
N MET A 137 -6.96 -9.01 -2.00
CA MET A 137 -5.85 -9.35 -2.90
C MET A 137 -6.23 -9.12 -4.37
N ALA A 138 -7.38 -9.63 -4.81
CA ALA A 138 -7.84 -9.51 -6.20
C ALA A 138 -8.05 -8.05 -6.61
N VAL A 139 -8.75 -7.25 -5.80
CA VAL A 139 -8.98 -5.84 -6.12
C VAL A 139 -7.70 -5.02 -6.02
N SER A 140 -6.77 -5.38 -5.14
CA SER A 140 -5.49 -4.68 -4.99
C SER A 140 -4.54 -5.00 -6.15
N ILE A 141 -4.52 -6.23 -6.65
CA ILE A 141 -3.81 -6.58 -7.89
C ILE A 141 -4.37 -5.78 -9.07
N LEU A 142 -5.70 -5.71 -9.19
CA LEU A 142 -6.35 -4.89 -10.21
C LEU A 142 -5.96 -3.41 -10.07
N ALA A 143 -5.94 -2.88 -8.84
CA ALA A 143 -5.49 -1.52 -8.55
C ALA A 143 -4.04 -1.28 -9.00
N GLY A 144 -3.15 -2.25 -8.81
CA GLY A 144 -1.76 -2.15 -9.28
C GLY A 144 -1.66 -2.01 -10.81
N PHE A 145 -2.50 -2.73 -11.56
CA PHE A 145 -2.60 -2.56 -13.01
C PHE A 145 -3.24 -1.23 -13.42
N ILE A 146 -4.27 -0.79 -12.70
CA ILE A 146 -4.89 0.53 -12.92
C ILE A 146 -3.88 1.65 -12.68
N GLY A 147 -3.14 1.59 -11.57
CA GLY A 147 -2.06 2.52 -11.24
C GLY A 147 -1.00 2.56 -12.33
N TYR A 148 -0.56 1.40 -12.82
CA TYR A 148 0.35 1.34 -13.96
C TYR A 148 -0.26 1.99 -15.21
N ALA A 149 -1.53 1.72 -15.54
CA ALA A 149 -2.17 2.32 -16.70
C ALA A 149 -2.25 3.86 -16.62
N ILE A 150 -2.48 4.40 -15.42
CA ILE A 150 -2.53 5.84 -15.14
C ILE A 150 -1.12 6.46 -15.22
N PHE A 151 -0.11 5.81 -14.61
CA PHE A 151 1.21 6.40 -14.39
C PHE A 151 2.32 5.87 -15.29
N LYS A 152 2.03 5.02 -16.29
CA LYS A 152 3.05 4.44 -17.20
C LYS A 152 3.96 5.45 -17.91
N ASN A 153 3.48 6.68 -18.11
CA ASN A 153 4.21 7.77 -18.75
C ASN A 153 4.65 8.86 -17.75
N TYR A 154 4.46 8.61 -16.46
CA TYR A 154 4.84 9.54 -15.40
C TYR A 154 6.36 9.47 -15.20
N LYS A 155 7.01 10.63 -15.02
CA LYS A 155 8.45 10.68 -14.72
C LYS A 155 8.69 10.06 -13.34
N ILE A 156 9.50 9.01 -13.29
CA ILE A 156 9.84 8.31 -12.04
C ILE A 156 11.32 8.45 -11.72
N VAL A 157 11.63 8.44 -10.44
CA VAL A 157 13.00 8.36 -9.93
C VAL A 157 13.28 6.92 -9.54
N THR A 158 14.31 6.31 -10.13
CA THR A 158 14.65 4.89 -9.90
C THR A 158 15.60 4.71 -8.73
N ALA A 159 15.64 3.50 -8.17
CA ALA A 159 16.55 3.13 -7.09
C ALA A 159 18.02 3.39 -7.43
N ASP A 160 18.42 3.16 -8.69
CA ASP A 160 19.80 3.38 -9.13
C ASP A 160 20.16 4.87 -9.13
N GLN A 161 19.22 5.75 -9.47
CA GLN A 161 19.41 7.20 -9.40
C GLN A 161 19.50 7.68 -7.95
N ILE A 162 18.64 7.16 -7.06
CA ILE A 162 18.64 7.52 -5.63
C ILE A 162 19.93 7.06 -4.94
N ARG A 163 20.46 5.90 -5.34
CA ARG A 163 21.62 5.26 -4.71
C ARG A 163 22.95 5.62 -5.39
N GLY A 164 22.94 6.53 -6.37
CA GLY A 164 24.14 7.03 -7.05
C GLY A 164 24.78 6.07 -8.05
N ASN A 165 24.06 5.04 -8.50
CA ASN A 165 24.52 4.07 -9.49
C ASN A 165 24.22 4.50 -10.94
N ALA A 166 23.40 5.52 -11.15
CA ALA A 166 23.09 6.11 -12.44
C ALA A 166 22.93 7.65 -12.31
N PRO A 167 23.30 8.44 -13.34
CA PRO A 167 23.06 9.88 -13.31
C PRO A 167 21.55 10.16 -13.21
N ILE A 168 21.21 11.18 -12.42
CA ILE A 168 19.89 11.80 -12.46
C ILE A 168 19.87 12.58 -13.78
N ASN A 169 18.99 12.22 -14.71
CA ASN A 169 18.85 12.99 -15.94
C ASN A 169 18.10 14.28 -15.57
N ASP A 170 18.85 15.32 -15.20
CA ASP A 170 18.35 16.67 -14.85
C ASP A 170 18.01 17.53 -16.09
N ASP A 171 17.88 16.95 -17.29
CA ASP A 171 17.76 17.70 -18.54
C ASP A 171 16.43 18.46 -18.75
N ASP A 172 15.52 18.55 -17.77
CA ASP A 172 14.23 19.24 -17.94
C ASP A 172 13.84 20.24 -16.82
N ASP A 173 14.72 20.53 -15.85
CA ASP A 173 14.36 21.37 -14.69
C ASP A 173 14.61 22.88 -14.87
N GLU A 174 14.96 23.34 -16.08
CA GLU A 174 15.21 24.76 -16.37
C GLU A 174 14.16 25.46 -17.26
N SER A 175 13.03 24.80 -17.60
CA SER A 175 12.05 25.41 -18.53
C SER A 175 10.67 25.75 -17.94
N ASN A 176 10.42 25.56 -16.64
CA ASN A 176 9.11 25.91 -16.04
C ASN A 176 9.21 26.59 -14.66
N ILE A 177 10.10 27.58 -14.53
CA ILE A 177 9.97 28.61 -13.49
C ILE A 177 10.13 29.97 -14.16
N VAL A 178 8.98 30.61 -14.43
CA VAL A 178 8.88 32.08 -14.50
C VAL A 178 8.59 32.57 -13.10
#